data_AF-A0A081BFC0-F1
#
_entry.id   AF-A0A081BFC0-F1
#
_cell.length_a   1.000
_cell.length_b   1.000
_cell.length_c   1.000
_cell.angle_alpha   90.00
_cell.angle_beta   90.00
_cell.angle_gamma   90.00
#
_symmetry.space_group_name_H-M   'P 1'
#
loop_
_entity.id
_entity.type
_entity.pdbx_description
1 polymer ?
#
loop_
_entity_poly.entity_id
_entity_poly.type
_entity_poly.pdbx_seq_one_letter_code
_entity_poly.pdbx_strand_id
1 'polypeptide(L)'
;LQIPYSLDELVATFQFLGRRRKAGESLLRVFCFGSRDDPDLVGEAERQEEEAFAGSPGVIAKDIWAGGVRPSFGLALSCAAGIWLMLTPLTLGASGAMADANHLIGALIVTISVAAFAEVARLARFFNLPLGAALIIVPFVVETDMINMAAAAFTGLAVIAFSLPRGDIRNRYGDWESRIL
;
A
#
# COMPACT_ATOMS: atom_id res chain seq x y z
N LEU A 1 -5.13 -8.85 12.04
CA LEU A 1 -4.81 -7.77 13.01
C LEU A 1 -3.30 -7.54 13.22
N GLN A 2 -2.39 -8.39 12.72
CA GLN A 2 -0.93 -8.17 12.82
C GLN A 2 -0.38 -7.14 11.82
N ILE A 3 -0.91 -7.09 10.59
CA ILE A 3 -0.40 -6.22 9.51
C ILE A 3 -0.27 -4.73 9.91
N PRO A 4 -1.25 -4.12 10.62
CA PRO A 4 -1.11 -2.72 11.06
C PRO A 4 0.04 -2.51 12.04
N TYR A 5 0.22 -3.43 13.00
CA TYR A 5 1.27 -3.33 14.02
C TYR A 5 2.67 -3.45 13.40
N SER A 6 2.86 -4.39 12.46
CA SER A 6 4.14 -4.56 11.77
C SER A 6 4.50 -3.36 10.89
N LEU A 7 3.50 -2.73 10.27
CA LEU A 7 3.70 -1.51 9.48
C LEU A 7 4.06 -0.31 10.36
N ASP A 8 3.44 -0.20 11.53
CA ASP A 8 3.71 0.87 12.49
C ASP A 8 5.12 0.75 13.07
N GLU A 9 5.55 -0.46 13.42
CA GLU A 9 6.91 -0.75 13.88
C GLU A 9 7.96 -0.46 12.81
N LEU A 10 7.64 -0.70 11.53
CA LEU A 10 8.47 -0.28 10.40
C LEU A 10 8.55 1.25 10.27
N VAL A 11 7.42 1.95 10.38
CA VAL A 11 7.38 3.43 10.31
C VAL A 11 8.18 4.04 11.45
N ALA A 12 8.01 3.55 12.69
CA ALA A 12 8.77 3.97 13.86
C ALA A 12 10.29 3.74 13.65
N THR A 13 10.66 2.60 13.07
CA THR A 13 12.07 2.31 12.72
C THR A 13 12.61 3.31 11.69
N PHE A 14 11.82 3.65 10.66
CA PHE A 14 12.23 4.64 9.65
C PHE A 14 12.34 6.06 10.23
N GLN A 15 11.42 6.46 11.10
CA GLN A 15 11.46 7.75 11.80
C GLN A 15 12.72 7.85 12.67
N PHE A 16 13.00 6.80 13.46
CA PHE A 16 14.21 6.70 14.29
C PHE A 16 15.50 6.81 13.46
N LEU A 17 15.60 6.07 12.36
CA LEU A 17 16.75 6.13 11.44
C LEU A 17 16.90 7.53 10.82
N GLY A 18 15.79 8.16 10.43
CA GLY A 18 15.77 9.53 9.89
C GLY A 18 16.34 10.56 10.86
N ARG A 19 16.01 10.47 12.16
CA ARG A 19 16.56 11.34 13.22
C ARG A 19 18.07 11.19 13.34
N ARG A 20 18.56 9.95 13.35
CA ARG A 20 19.99 9.64 13.47
C ARG A 20 20.79 10.14 12.28
N ARG A 21 20.24 10.05 11.07
CA ARG A 21 20.85 10.65 9.89
C ARG A 21 20.94 12.17 9.99
N LYS A 22 19.89 12.84 10.48
CA LYS A 22 19.90 14.31 10.71
C LYS A 22 20.87 14.72 11.81
N ALA A 23 21.07 13.88 12.82
CA ALA A 23 22.07 14.04 13.86
C ALA A 23 23.52 13.70 13.41
N GLY A 24 23.71 13.33 12.13
CA GLY A 24 25.02 13.05 11.54
C GLY A 24 25.54 11.62 11.75
N GLU A 25 24.72 10.72 12.28
CA GLU A 25 25.11 9.31 12.48
C GLU A 25 24.95 8.47 11.20
N SER A 26 25.78 7.43 11.08
CA SER A 26 25.72 6.51 9.95
C SER A 26 24.56 5.51 10.11
N LEU A 27 23.61 5.57 9.17
CA LEU A 27 22.39 4.74 9.15
C LEU A 27 22.67 3.24 9.30
N LEU A 28 23.70 2.72 8.62
CA LEU A 28 24.07 1.30 8.69
C LEU A 28 24.56 0.88 10.08
N ARG A 29 25.25 1.78 10.79
CA ARG A 29 25.69 1.49 12.16
C ARG A 29 24.51 1.46 13.11
N VAL A 30 23.62 2.44 12.99
CA VAL A 30 22.42 2.56 13.83
C VAL A 30 21.47 1.37 13.61
N PHE A 31 21.27 0.96 12.35
CA PHE A 31 20.43 -0.18 12.03
C PHE A 31 21.00 -1.51 12.53
N CYS A 32 22.31 -1.76 12.35
CA CYS A 32 22.93 -3.04 12.71
C CYS A 32 23.30 -3.17 14.20
N PHE A 33 23.66 -2.07 14.86
CA PHE A 33 24.20 -2.09 16.23
C PHE A 33 23.33 -1.36 17.25
N GLY A 34 22.26 -0.69 16.80
CA GLY A 34 21.42 0.16 17.65
C GLY A 34 22.12 1.47 18.05
N SER A 35 21.33 2.43 18.53
CA SER A 35 21.82 3.66 19.15
C SER A 35 21.00 3.96 20.41
N ARG A 36 21.59 4.61 21.41
CA ARG A 36 20.87 5.01 22.64
C ARG A 36 19.90 6.15 22.33
N ASP A 37 18.62 5.98 22.63
CA ASP A 37 17.64 7.07 22.52
C ASP A 37 18.12 8.32 23.24
N ASP A 38 18.17 9.42 22.49
CA ASP A 38 18.55 10.72 23.02
C ASP A 38 17.27 11.54 23.11
N PRO A 39 16.73 11.78 24.32
CA PRO A 39 15.43 12.41 24.51
C PRO A 39 15.38 13.86 23.97
N ASP A 40 16.53 14.48 23.73
CA ASP A 40 16.66 15.82 23.16
C ASP A 40 16.42 15.86 21.64
N LEU A 41 16.40 14.71 20.96
CA LEU A 41 16.12 14.60 19.53
C LEU A 41 14.63 14.36 19.21
N VAL A 42 13.78 14.15 20.23
CA VAL A 42 12.35 13.86 20.09
C VAL A 42 11.54 15.17 20.07
N GLY A 43 10.93 15.45 18.91
CA GLY A 43 10.13 16.66 18.70
C GLY A 43 8.80 16.63 19.48
N GLU A 44 8.21 17.81 19.75
CA GLU A 44 6.96 17.91 20.53
C GLU A 44 5.76 17.16 19.92
N ALA A 45 5.73 17.00 18.59
CA ALA A 45 4.71 16.22 17.89
C ALA A 45 4.82 14.70 18.17
N GLU A 46 6.04 14.18 18.36
CA GLU A 46 6.29 12.77 18.65
C GLU A 46 6.04 12.43 20.13
N ARG A 47 6.27 13.39 21.05
CA ARG A 47 5.84 13.22 22.45
C ARG A 47 4.32 13.08 22.58
N GLN A 48 3.56 13.83 21.78
CA GLN A 48 2.10 13.69 21.72
C GLN A 48 1.67 12.34 21.10
N GLU A 49 2.41 11.83 20.11
CA GLU A 49 2.18 10.49 19.58
C GLU A 49 2.52 9.41 20.62
N GLU A 50 3.68 9.47 21.29
CA GLU A 50 4.05 8.53 22.37
C GLU A 50 3.03 8.51 23.53
N GLU A 51 2.52 9.68 23.94
CA GLU A 51 1.47 9.79 24.95
C GLU A 51 0.12 9.23 24.47
N ALA A 52 -0.21 9.37 23.19
CA ALA A 52 -1.39 8.73 22.58
C ALA A 52 -1.23 7.20 22.48
N PHE A 53 0.00 6.71 22.27
CA PHE A 53 0.37 5.30 22.23
C PHE A 53 0.48 4.64 23.62
N ALA A 54 0.48 5.42 24.71
CA ALA A 54 0.34 4.91 26.08
C ALA A 54 -1.11 4.54 26.45
N GLY A 55 -2.07 4.76 25.54
CA GLY A 55 -3.48 4.40 25.71
C GLY A 55 -3.74 2.89 25.65
N SER A 56 -4.84 2.46 26.28
CA SER A 56 -5.31 1.06 26.25
C SER A 56 -5.36 0.50 24.81
N PRO A 57 -4.97 -0.77 24.55
CA PRO A 57 -4.91 -1.37 23.21
C PRO A 57 -6.21 -1.22 22.39
N GLY A 58 -7.36 -1.13 23.06
CA GLY A 58 -8.65 -0.91 22.42
C GLY A 58 -8.88 0.51 21.89
N VAL A 59 -8.23 1.52 22.47
CA VAL A 59 -8.31 2.93 22.04
C VAL A 59 -7.45 3.15 20.81
N ILE A 60 -6.23 2.61 20.80
CA ILE A 60 -5.32 2.65 19.64
C ILE A 60 -5.92 1.88 18.45
N ALA A 61 -6.52 0.70 18.68
CA ALA A 61 -7.22 -0.03 17.63
C ALA A 61 -8.41 0.75 17.07
N LYS A 62 -9.13 1.49 17.92
CA LYS A 62 -10.27 2.32 17.52
C LYS A 62 -9.81 3.57 16.75
N ASP A 63 -8.68 4.18 17.11
CA ASP A 63 -8.11 5.33 16.42
C ASP A 63 -7.47 4.95 15.08
N ILE A 64 -6.85 3.77 14.97
CA ILE A 64 -6.38 3.22 13.69
C ILE A 64 -7.57 2.93 12.76
N TRP A 65 -8.66 2.38 13.28
CA TRP A 65 -9.88 2.13 12.50
C TRP A 65 -10.66 3.42 12.16
N ALA A 66 -10.66 4.41 13.06
CA ALA A 66 -11.37 5.68 12.86
C ALA A 66 -10.57 6.69 12.02
N GLY A 67 -9.24 6.63 12.06
CA GLY A 67 -8.34 7.57 11.41
C GLY A 67 -7.56 6.99 10.22
N GLY A 68 -6.96 5.81 10.39
CA GLY A 68 -5.88 5.31 9.53
C GLY A 68 -6.28 4.35 8.41
N VAL A 69 -7.44 3.68 8.46
CA VAL A 69 -7.91 2.80 7.38
C VAL A 69 -9.06 3.47 6.63
N ARG A 70 -8.77 4.04 5.45
CA ARG A 70 -9.82 4.67 4.62
C ARG A 70 -9.99 3.90 3.33
N PRO A 71 -11.06 3.08 3.21
CA PRO A 71 -11.31 2.31 2.00
C PRO A 71 -11.60 3.28 0.84
N SER A 72 -10.66 3.34 -0.11
CA SER A 72 -10.88 4.00 -1.40
C SER A 72 -11.70 3.07 -2.27
N PHE A 73 -12.75 3.59 -2.91
CA PHE A 73 -13.56 2.82 -3.85
C PHE A 73 -12.70 2.24 -5.00
N GLY A 74 -11.70 2.98 -5.46
CA GLY A 74 -10.74 2.48 -6.47
C GLY A 74 -9.95 1.27 -5.97
N LEU A 75 -9.44 1.31 -4.74
CA LEU A 75 -8.69 0.18 -4.17
C LEU A 75 -9.58 -1.06 -3.95
N ALA A 76 -10.83 -0.86 -3.54
CA ALA A 76 -11.80 -1.95 -3.44
C ALA A 76 -12.08 -2.59 -4.81
N LEU A 77 -12.20 -1.79 -5.87
CA LEU A 77 -12.31 -2.29 -7.24
C LEU A 77 -11.05 -3.01 -7.71
N SER A 78 -9.85 -2.53 -7.35
CA SER A 78 -8.59 -3.23 -7.62
C SER A 78 -8.52 -4.59 -6.91
N CYS A 79 -9.00 -4.69 -5.67
CA CYS A 79 -9.15 -5.98 -4.99
C CYS A 79 -10.10 -6.91 -5.73
N ALA A 80 -11.28 -6.42 -6.14
CA ALA A 80 -12.25 -7.23 -6.87
C ALA A 80 -11.68 -7.72 -8.22
N ALA A 81 -10.97 -6.85 -8.94
CA ALA A 81 -10.27 -7.19 -10.18
C ALA A 81 -9.18 -8.25 -9.97
N GLY A 82 -8.37 -8.12 -8.90
CA GLY A 82 -7.35 -9.11 -8.54
C GLY A 82 -7.94 -10.47 -8.16
N ILE A 83 -9.04 -10.49 -7.40
CA ILE A 83 -9.75 -11.73 -7.06
C ILE A 83 -10.33 -12.37 -8.32
N TRP A 84 -10.94 -11.58 -9.21
CA TRP A 84 -11.47 -12.09 -10.47
C TRP A 84 -10.39 -12.71 -11.36
N LEU A 85 -9.20 -12.09 -11.44
CA LEU A 85 -8.04 -12.64 -12.14
C LEU A 85 -7.66 -14.03 -11.64
N MET A 86 -7.62 -14.23 -10.32
CA MET A 86 -7.36 -15.54 -9.72
C MET A 86 -8.45 -16.58 -10.08
N LEU A 87 -9.66 -16.13 -10.39
CA LEU A 87 -10.77 -16.99 -10.82
C LEU A 87 -10.85 -17.18 -12.34
N THR A 88 -9.89 -16.66 -13.12
CA THR A 88 -9.87 -16.81 -14.59
C THR A 88 -9.78 -18.25 -15.08
N PRO A 89 -9.11 -19.20 -14.39
CA PRO A 89 -9.18 -20.60 -14.81
C PRO A 89 -10.59 -21.19 -14.72
N LEU A 90 -11.39 -20.74 -13.75
CA LEU A 90 -12.78 -21.19 -13.57
C LEU A 90 -13.76 -20.47 -14.50
N THR A 91 -13.53 -19.18 -14.75
CA THR A 91 -14.46 -18.32 -15.49
C THR A 91 -14.19 -18.26 -16.99
N LEU A 92 -12.92 -18.27 -17.40
CA LEU A 92 -12.46 -18.13 -18.79
C LEU A 92 -11.66 -19.33 -19.28
N GLY A 93 -11.46 -20.36 -18.45
CA GLY A 93 -10.68 -21.53 -18.84
C GLY A 93 -9.18 -21.26 -19.02
N ALA A 94 -8.64 -20.20 -18.40
CA ALA A 94 -7.20 -19.93 -18.39
C ALA A 94 -6.42 -21.15 -17.89
N SER A 95 -5.35 -21.53 -18.58
CA SER A 95 -4.55 -22.71 -18.22
C SER A 95 -3.05 -22.46 -18.39
N GLY A 96 -2.23 -23.34 -17.82
CA GLY A 96 -0.77 -23.26 -17.88
C GLY A 96 -0.21 -21.96 -17.32
N ALA A 97 0.84 -21.45 -17.95
CA ALA A 97 1.55 -20.25 -17.50
C ALA A 97 0.65 -18.99 -17.43
N MET A 98 -0.46 -18.93 -18.20
CA MET A 98 -1.39 -17.81 -18.14
C MET A 98 -2.20 -17.84 -16.84
N ALA A 99 -2.64 -19.02 -16.41
CA ALA A 99 -3.33 -19.20 -15.14
C ALA A 99 -2.44 -18.84 -13.95
N ASP A 100 -1.16 -19.27 -14.00
CA ASP A 100 -0.16 -18.99 -12.98
C ASP A 100 0.12 -17.48 -12.88
N ALA A 101 0.29 -16.81 -14.03
CA ALA A 101 0.49 -15.37 -14.07
C ALA A 101 -0.72 -14.59 -13.54
N ASN A 102 -1.94 -14.97 -13.94
CA ASN A 102 -3.17 -14.36 -13.44
C ASN A 102 -3.33 -14.55 -11.92
N HIS A 103 -3.01 -15.74 -11.40
CA HIS A 103 -3.03 -16.00 -9.96
C HIS A 103 -2.03 -15.14 -9.20
N LEU A 104 -0.77 -15.15 -9.64
CA LEU A 104 0.31 -14.42 -8.99
C LEU A 104 0.05 -12.91 -8.99
N ILE A 105 -0.25 -12.35 -10.18
CA ILE A 105 -0.48 -10.91 -10.31
C ILE A 105 -1.78 -10.50 -9.59
N GLY A 106 -2.84 -11.30 -9.69
CA GLY A 106 -4.09 -11.07 -8.97
C GLY A 106 -3.89 -11.02 -7.44
N ALA A 107 -3.15 -11.98 -6.88
CA ALA A 107 -2.85 -12.02 -5.45
C ALA A 107 -2.00 -10.81 -4.99
N LEU A 108 -1.03 -10.39 -5.80
CA LEU A 108 -0.22 -9.19 -5.52
C LEU A 108 -1.07 -7.92 -5.53
N ILE A 109 -1.94 -7.75 -6.52
CA ILE A 109 -2.86 -6.60 -6.61
C ILE A 109 -3.74 -6.53 -5.37
N VAL A 110 -4.33 -7.66 -4.93
CA VAL A 110 -5.14 -7.71 -3.71
C VAL A 110 -4.31 -7.30 -2.50
N THR A 111 -3.11 -7.88 -2.34
CA THR A 111 -2.24 -7.61 -1.20
C THR A 111 -1.85 -6.13 -1.12
N ILE A 112 -1.41 -5.54 -2.22
CA ILE A 112 -1.04 -4.13 -2.32
C ILE A 112 -2.24 -3.23 -2.06
N SER A 113 -3.40 -3.57 -2.63
CA SER A 113 -4.61 -2.75 -2.49
C SER A 113 -5.13 -2.76 -1.05
N VAL A 114 -5.07 -3.91 -0.37
CA VAL A 114 -5.41 -4.03 1.05
C VAL A 114 -4.42 -3.26 1.92
N ALA A 115 -3.11 -3.37 1.66
CA ALA A 115 -2.10 -2.59 2.37
C ALA A 115 -2.33 -1.08 2.19
N ALA A 116 -2.66 -0.64 0.97
CA ALA A 116 -2.92 0.76 0.65
C ALA A 116 -4.20 1.34 1.25
N PHE A 117 -5.05 0.52 1.89
CA PHE A 117 -6.14 1.05 2.73
C PHE A 117 -5.62 1.76 3.98
N ALA A 118 -4.45 1.36 4.48
CA ALA A 118 -3.77 2.07 5.55
C ALA A 118 -3.18 3.39 5.02
N GLU A 119 -3.42 4.49 5.71
CA GLU A 119 -3.01 5.82 5.29
C GLU A 119 -1.49 5.95 5.16
N VAL A 120 -0.75 5.36 6.10
CA VAL A 120 0.73 5.26 6.07
C VAL A 120 1.25 4.52 4.84
N ALA A 121 0.48 3.57 4.32
CA ALA A 121 0.83 2.75 3.16
C ALA A 121 0.06 3.17 1.90
N ARG A 122 -0.62 4.32 1.89
CA ARG A 122 -1.46 4.76 0.76
C ARG A 122 -0.67 4.86 -0.55
N LEU A 123 0.63 5.18 -0.47
CA LEU A 123 1.53 5.20 -1.63
C LEU A 123 1.77 3.82 -2.24
N ALA A 124 1.55 2.73 -1.49
CA ALA A 124 1.70 1.37 -2.00
C ALA A 124 0.77 1.09 -3.18
N ARG A 125 -0.37 1.79 -3.30
CA ARG A 125 -1.28 1.67 -4.46
C ARG A 125 -0.60 1.84 -5.81
N PHE A 126 0.51 2.58 -5.87
CA PHE A 126 1.25 2.80 -7.11
C PHE A 126 1.99 1.55 -7.59
N PHE A 127 2.24 0.57 -6.72
CA PHE A 127 2.76 -0.74 -7.16
C PHE A 127 1.77 -1.52 -8.01
N ASN A 128 0.48 -1.18 -7.99
CA ASN A 128 -0.50 -1.75 -8.92
C ASN A 128 -0.30 -1.26 -10.37
N LEU A 129 0.36 -0.11 -10.61
CA LEU A 129 0.60 0.38 -11.97
C LEU A 129 1.51 -0.58 -12.77
N PRO A 130 2.72 -0.94 -12.29
CA PRO A 130 3.54 -1.91 -13.01
C PRO A 130 2.88 -3.29 -13.09
N LEU A 131 2.08 -3.70 -12.10
CA LEU A 131 1.31 -4.96 -12.18
C LEU A 131 0.21 -4.93 -13.24
N GLY A 132 -0.52 -3.82 -13.37
CA GLY A 132 -1.48 -3.63 -14.45
C GLY A 132 -0.82 -3.59 -15.81
N ALA A 133 0.36 -2.98 -15.93
CA ALA A 133 1.16 -3.01 -17.16
C ALA A 133 1.65 -4.43 -17.48
N ALA A 134 2.08 -5.19 -16.47
CA ALA A 134 2.47 -6.59 -16.63
C ALA A 134 1.32 -7.44 -17.17
N LEU A 135 0.08 -7.25 -16.69
CA LEU A 135 -1.11 -7.95 -17.22
C LEU A 135 -1.37 -7.67 -18.70
N ILE A 136 -1.03 -6.48 -19.19
CA ILE A 136 -1.15 -6.16 -20.62
C ILE A 136 -0.06 -6.89 -21.42
N ILE A 137 1.13 -7.07 -20.86
CA ILE A 137 2.28 -7.65 -21.56
C ILE A 137 2.28 -9.18 -21.54
N VAL A 138 1.90 -9.81 -20.42
CA VAL A 138 1.95 -11.27 -20.21
C VAL A 138 1.30 -12.10 -21.34
N PRO A 139 0.11 -11.75 -21.85
CA PRO A 139 -0.51 -12.51 -22.95
C PRO A 139 0.34 -12.62 -24.21
N PHE A 140 1.19 -11.62 -24.49
CA PHE A 140 2.09 -11.61 -25.64
C PHE A 140 3.33 -12.48 -25.43
N VAL A 141 3.68 -12.79 -24.18
CA VAL A 141 4.80 -13.65 -23.82
C VAL A 141 4.37 -15.11 -23.72
N VAL A 142 3.16 -15.35 -23.22
CA VAL A 142 2.70 -16.68 -22.81
C VAL A 142 1.87 -17.41 -23.88
N GLU A 143 1.58 -16.78 -25.03
CA GLU A 143 0.67 -17.30 -26.06
C GLU A 143 -0.66 -17.81 -25.48
N THR A 144 -1.68 -16.96 -25.50
CA THR A 144 -3.01 -17.30 -24.96
C THR A 144 -4.10 -17.01 -25.98
N ASP A 145 -5.32 -17.43 -25.68
CA ASP A 145 -6.45 -17.16 -26.56
C ASP A 145 -6.86 -15.68 -26.50
N MET A 146 -7.65 -15.26 -27.49
CA MET A 146 -8.08 -13.86 -27.61
C MET A 146 -8.90 -13.40 -26.39
N ILE A 147 -9.64 -14.32 -25.75
CA ILE A 147 -10.50 -14.02 -24.60
C ILE A 147 -9.64 -13.72 -23.36
N ASN A 148 -8.68 -14.58 -23.02
CA ASN A 148 -7.80 -14.36 -21.87
C ASN A 148 -6.86 -13.18 -22.10
N MET A 149 -6.41 -12.95 -23.34
CA MET A 149 -5.65 -11.74 -23.68
C MET A 149 -6.47 -10.47 -23.44
N ALA A 150 -7.70 -10.41 -23.96
CA ALA A 150 -8.58 -9.25 -23.78
C ALA A 150 -8.94 -9.02 -22.31
N ALA A 151 -9.23 -10.11 -21.57
CA ALA A 151 -9.52 -10.06 -20.14
C ALA A 151 -8.34 -9.52 -19.33
N ALA A 152 -7.12 -9.99 -19.60
CA ALA A 152 -5.92 -9.53 -18.92
C ALA A 152 -5.62 -8.06 -19.24
N ALA A 153 -5.70 -7.66 -20.52
CA ALA A 153 -5.49 -6.28 -20.93
C ALA A 153 -6.53 -5.32 -20.32
N PHE A 154 -7.82 -5.69 -20.36
CA PHE A 154 -8.90 -4.92 -19.76
C PHE A 154 -8.69 -4.75 -18.25
N THR A 155 -8.35 -5.84 -17.55
CA THR A 155 -8.12 -5.80 -16.10
C THR A 155 -6.88 -5.00 -15.74
N GLY A 156 -5.81 -5.12 -16.52
CA GLY A 156 -4.59 -4.33 -16.35
C GLY A 156 -4.88 -2.82 -16.46
N LEU A 157 -5.63 -2.41 -17.48
CA LEU A 157 -6.08 -1.02 -17.65
C LEU A 157 -6.99 -0.57 -16.51
N ALA A 158 -7.95 -1.42 -16.10
CA ALA A 158 -8.85 -1.11 -15.00
C ALA A 158 -8.10 -0.90 -13.69
N VAL A 159 -7.15 -1.78 -13.35
CA VAL A 159 -6.34 -1.69 -12.14
C VAL A 159 -5.47 -0.43 -12.13
N ILE A 160 -4.86 -0.07 -13.28
CA ILE A 160 -4.14 1.20 -13.42
C ILE A 160 -5.11 2.37 -13.16
N ALA A 161 -6.26 2.37 -13.84
CA ALA A 161 -7.26 3.42 -13.70
C ALA A 161 -7.83 3.53 -12.28
N PHE A 162 -7.96 2.44 -11.54
CA PHE A 162 -8.46 2.43 -10.17
C PHE A 162 -7.42 2.82 -9.13
N SER A 163 -6.13 2.66 -9.44
CA SER A 163 -5.02 3.05 -8.57
C SER A 163 -4.62 4.52 -8.68
N LEU A 164 -5.00 5.21 -9.76
CA LEU A 164 -4.69 6.62 -10.00
C LEU A 164 -5.50 7.63 -9.15
N PRO A 165 -6.84 7.50 -8.99
CA PRO A 165 -7.67 8.51 -8.34
C PRO A 165 -7.14 8.80 -6.94
N ARG A 166 -6.73 10.04 -6.69
CA ARG A 166 -6.42 10.50 -5.33
C ARG A 166 -7.72 10.36 -4.54
N GLY A 167 -7.70 9.53 -3.49
CA GLY A 167 -8.87 9.35 -2.63
C GLY A 167 -9.36 10.71 -2.14
N ASP A 168 -10.66 10.88 -2.01
CA ASP A 168 -11.31 12.15 -1.71
C ASP A 168 -10.67 12.82 -0.47
N ILE A 169 -9.97 13.95 -0.66
CA ILE A 169 -9.42 14.76 0.45
C ILE A 169 -10.58 15.65 0.93
N ARG A 170 -11.46 15.08 1.75
CA ARG A 170 -12.58 15.80 2.37
C ARG A 170 -12.20 16.45 3.71
N ASN A 171 -11.02 17.06 3.79
CA ASN A 171 -10.77 18.04 4.84
C ASN A 171 -10.18 19.31 4.20
N ARG A 172 -11.01 20.35 4.11
CA ARG A 172 -10.60 21.70 3.73
C ARG A 172 -9.77 22.28 4.88
N TYR A 173 -8.46 22.15 4.82
CA TYR A 173 -7.55 22.98 5.63
C TYR A 173 -7.40 24.34 4.97
N GLY A 174 -8.47 25.14 5.05
CA GLY A 174 -8.50 26.57 4.70
C GLY A 174 -7.41 27.07 3.73
N ASP A 175 -6.52 27.91 4.24
CA ASP A 175 -5.66 28.83 3.48
C ASP A 175 -4.45 28.18 2.77
N TRP A 176 -4.28 26.85 2.83
CA TRP A 176 -3.14 26.14 2.23
C TRP A 176 -3.38 25.63 0.81
N GLU A 177 -4.48 26.03 0.18
CA GLU A 177 -4.89 25.66 -1.18
C GLU A 177 -3.90 26.17 -2.26
N SER A 178 -3.06 27.18 -1.95
CA SER A 178 -2.17 27.81 -2.93
C SER A 178 -0.84 27.10 -3.19
N ARG A 179 -0.52 26.01 -2.48
CA ARG A 179 0.81 25.35 -2.58
C ARG A 179 0.79 23.90 -3.03
N ILE A 180 -0.34 23.38 -3.51
CA ILE A 180 -0.46 21.99 -3.94
C ILE A 180 -1.01 21.94 -5.38
N LEU A 181 -0.13 22.30 -6.32
CA LEU A 181 -0.14 21.75 -7.67
C LEU A 181 0.95 20.67 -7.75
#